data_AF-W6QIB4-F1
#
_entry.id   AF-W6QIB4-F1
#
_cell.length_a   1.000
_cell.length_b   1.000
_cell.length_c   1.000
_cell.angle_alpha   90.00
_cell.angle_beta   90.00
_cell.angle_gamma   90.00
#
_symmetry.space_group_name_H-M   'P 1'
#
loop_
_entity.id
_entity.type
_entity.pdbx_description
1 polymer ?
#
loop_
_entity_poly.entity_id
_entity_poly.type
_entity_poly.pdbx_seq_one_letter_code
_entity_poly.pdbx_strand_id
1 'polypeptide(L)'
;MVPIYSFVVLATLAVATEVSSECWTSIRNDTIACYNSAPITFAFDMNTTAECQDWCGRVEKCQSWIYMELSGRCDLHRTAALTISDNAGFTFGGCDPINTTLPVATPGPSSSIAVTSTGVAMETSYPPRAKRGVGHHRHGRQHGNGHHH
;
A
#
# COMPACT_ATOMS: atom_id res chain seq x y z
N MET A 1 4.93 31.91 -65.26
CA MET A 1 5.74 31.02 -64.38
C MET A 1 5.45 31.41 -62.94
N VAL A 2 4.79 30.54 -62.16
CA VAL A 2 4.48 30.77 -60.73
C VAL A 2 5.09 29.59 -59.97
N PRO A 3 5.90 29.79 -58.92
CA PRO A 3 6.45 28.66 -58.19
C PRO A 3 5.42 28.12 -57.20
N ILE A 4 5.25 26.80 -57.23
CA ILE A 4 4.45 26.04 -56.27
C ILE A 4 5.36 25.77 -55.06
N TYR A 5 5.06 26.40 -53.92
CA TYR A 5 5.76 26.10 -52.68
C TYR A 5 5.19 24.83 -52.05
N SER A 6 6.07 23.84 -51.87
CA SER A 6 5.79 22.58 -51.19
C SER A 6 5.83 22.79 -49.68
N PHE A 7 4.69 22.71 -49.01
CA PHE A 7 4.59 22.77 -47.56
C PHE A 7 4.66 21.35 -46.99
N VAL A 8 5.81 21.00 -46.41
CA VAL A 8 5.97 19.76 -45.63
C VAL A 8 5.33 19.99 -44.27
N VAL A 9 4.15 19.39 -44.04
CA VAL A 9 3.46 19.41 -42.75
C VAL A 9 4.08 18.32 -41.86
N LEU A 10 4.93 18.73 -40.91
CA LEU A 10 5.43 17.85 -39.85
C LEU A 10 4.36 17.71 -38.77
N ALA A 11 3.69 16.55 -38.74
CA ALA A 11 2.77 16.20 -37.66
C ALA A 11 3.56 15.77 -36.42
N THR A 12 3.59 16.61 -35.39
CA THR A 12 4.17 16.26 -34.09
C THR A 12 3.17 15.41 -33.30
N LEU A 13 3.47 14.13 -33.09
CA LEU A 13 2.75 13.30 -32.12
C LEU A 13 3.05 13.83 -30.71
N ALA A 14 2.09 14.53 -30.11
CA ALA A 14 2.10 14.79 -28.68
C ALA A 14 1.78 13.47 -27.96
N VAL A 15 2.80 12.81 -27.43
CA VAL A 15 2.60 11.71 -26.48
C VAL A 15 2.15 12.35 -25.17
N ALA A 16 0.86 12.23 -24.84
CA ALA A 16 0.38 12.54 -23.51
C ALA A 16 0.94 11.48 -22.57
N THR A 17 2.12 11.76 -21.98
CA THR A 17 2.60 10.99 -20.85
C THR A 17 1.77 11.41 -19.65
N GLU A 18 0.76 10.62 -19.31
CA GLU A 18 0.16 10.70 -17.99
C GLU A 18 1.26 10.32 -17.01
N VAL A 19 1.91 11.31 -16.41
CA VAL A 19 2.85 11.09 -15.31
C VAL A 19 1.99 10.70 -14.11
N SER A 20 1.45 9.48 -14.11
CA SER A 20 1.06 8.86 -12.85
C SER A 20 2.35 8.74 -12.08
N SER A 21 2.50 9.48 -10.98
CA SER A 21 3.65 9.32 -10.11
C SER A 21 3.70 7.85 -9.69
N GLU A 22 4.63 7.09 -10.26
CA GLU A 22 4.82 5.67 -10.00
C GLU A 22 5.40 5.48 -8.60
N CYS A 23 4.52 5.64 -7.60
CA CYS A 23 4.83 5.58 -6.18
C CYS A 23 5.02 4.15 -5.65
N TRP A 24 4.77 3.12 -6.47
CA TRP A 24 5.03 1.72 -6.11
C TRP A 24 6.51 1.46 -5.79
N THR A 25 7.40 2.37 -6.19
CA THR A 25 8.83 2.38 -5.87
C THR A 25 9.17 2.96 -4.49
N SER A 26 8.20 3.61 -3.80
CA SER A 26 8.39 4.12 -2.44
C SER A 26 8.29 2.97 -1.45
N ILE A 27 9.39 2.64 -0.77
CA ILE A 27 9.50 1.47 0.13
C ILE A 27 9.45 1.91 1.58
N ARG A 28 8.66 1.20 2.38
CA ARG A 28 8.56 1.32 3.84
C ARG A 28 8.81 -0.05 4.47
N ASN A 29 9.92 -0.17 5.18
CA ASN A 29 10.27 -1.37 5.95
C ASN A 29 9.42 -1.46 7.22
N ASP A 30 9.29 -2.67 7.76
CA ASP A 30 8.49 -2.99 8.94
C ASP A 30 7.10 -2.34 8.88
N THR A 31 6.45 -2.40 7.73
CA THR A 31 5.18 -1.72 7.45
C THR A 31 4.20 -2.66 6.77
N ILE A 32 2.98 -2.73 7.30
CA ILE A 32 1.84 -3.42 6.67
C ILE A 32 0.81 -2.41 6.18
N ALA A 33 0.16 -2.72 5.06
CA ALA A 33 -0.91 -1.92 4.48
C ALA A 33 -2.27 -2.62 4.58
N CYS A 34 -3.31 -1.82 4.80
CA CYS A 34 -4.71 -2.26 4.80
C CYS A 34 -5.39 -1.82 3.50
N TYR A 35 -6.20 -2.70 2.92
CA TYR A 35 -6.89 -2.45 1.65
C TYR A 35 -8.39 -2.76 1.77
N ASN A 36 -9.21 -2.12 0.92
CA ASN A 36 -10.62 -2.48 0.73
C ASN A 36 -10.84 -3.57 -0.34
N SER A 37 -9.76 -4.08 -0.93
CA SER A 37 -9.83 -5.11 -1.97
C SER A 37 -8.72 -6.13 -1.79
N ALA A 38 -8.99 -7.33 -2.31
CA ALA A 38 -8.01 -8.42 -2.31
C ALA A 38 -6.81 -8.07 -3.24
N PRO A 39 -5.66 -8.74 -3.04
CA PRO A 39 -4.56 -8.67 -4.01
C PRO A 39 -5.04 -9.05 -5.41
N ILE A 40 -4.50 -8.40 -6.43
CA ILE A 40 -4.74 -8.79 -7.83
C ILE A 40 -4.01 -10.08 -8.21
N THR A 41 -2.85 -10.31 -7.59
CA THR A 41 -2.06 -11.52 -7.73
C THR A 41 -1.13 -11.64 -6.53
N PHE A 42 -0.63 -12.84 -6.29
CA PHE A 42 0.33 -13.13 -5.23
C PHE A 42 1.32 -14.21 -5.66
N ALA A 43 2.50 -14.20 -5.06
CA ALA A 43 3.55 -15.18 -5.29
C ALA A 43 4.19 -15.59 -3.96
N PHE A 44 4.76 -16.79 -3.93
CA PHE A 44 5.57 -17.32 -2.85
C PHE A 44 7.02 -17.48 -3.32
N ASP A 45 7.90 -17.82 -2.38
CA ASP A 45 9.31 -18.10 -2.64
C ASP A 45 10.07 -16.94 -3.30
N MET A 46 9.60 -15.71 -3.10
CA MET A 46 10.39 -14.51 -3.41
C MET A 46 11.46 -14.34 -2.35
N ASN A 47 12.69 -14.12 -2.79
CA ASN A 47 13.84 -14.14 -1.91
C ASN A 47 14.16 -12.74 -1.35
N THR A 48 13.66 -11.69 -2.02
CA THR A 48 13.94 -10.30 -1.66
C THR A 48 12.74 -9.39 -1.88
N THR A 49 12.70 -8.30 -1.11
CA THR A 49 11.80 -7.16 -1.33
C THR A 49 11.90 -6.61 -2.76
N ALA A 50 13.11 -6.55 -3.33
CA ALA A 50 13.35 -6.01 -4.67
C ALA A 50 12.66 -6.85 -5.76
N GLU A 51 12.60 -8.17 -5.61
CA GLU A 51 11.87 -9.04 -6.55
C GLU A 51 10.36 -8.74 -6.54
N CYS A 52 9.79 -8.50 -5.37
CA CYS A 52 8.38 -8.14 -5.22
C CYS A 52 8.08 -6.76 -5.84
N GLN A 53 8.98 -5.80 -5.60
CA GLN A 53 8.91 -4.47 -6.20
C GLN A 53 8.97 -4.55 -7.74
N ASP A 54 9.98 -5.21 -8.29
CA ASP A 54 10.15 -5.37 -9.74
C ASP A 54 8.98 -6.10 -10.38
N TRP A 55 8.39 -7.06 -9.65
CA TRP A 55 7.20 -7.76 -10.11
C TRP A 55 5.99 -6.83 -10.21
N CYS A 56 5.78 -5.94 -9.22
CA CYS A 56 4.76 -4.91 -9.30
C CYS A 56 4.93 -4.04 -10.56
N GLY A 57 6.16 -3.61 -10.88
CA GLY A 57 6.45 -2.82 -12.09
C GLY A 57 6.15 -3.55 -13.41
N ARG A 58 6.02 -4.87 -13.42
CA ARG A 58 5.65 -5.68 -14.59
C ARG A 58 4.16 -6.04 -14.65
N VAL A 59 3.46 -5.96 -13.53
CA VAL A 59 2.04 -6.34 -13.44
C VAL A 59 1.17 -5.11 -13.73
N GLU A 60 0.37 -5.21 -14.78
CA GLU A 60 -0.54 -4.14 -15.18
C GLU A 60 -1.44 -3.73 -14.01
N LYS A 61 -1.57 -2.42 -13.80
CA LYS A 61 -2.38 -1.79 -12.74
C LYS A 61 -1.88 -2.02 -11.32
N CYS A 62 -0.70 -2.61 -11.11
CA CYS A 62 -0.13 -2.64 -9.77
C CYS A 62 0.18 -1.20 -9.30
N GLN A 63 -0.36 -0.82 -8.13
CA GLN A 63 -0.13 0.48 -7.51
C GLN A 63 0.61 0.37 -6.18
N SER A 64 0.52 -0.79 -5.53
CA SER A 64 1.23 -1.08 -4.29
C SER A 64 1.41 -2.58 -4.10
N TRP A 65 2.27 -2.95 -3.17
CA TRP A 65 2.62 -4.33 -2.86
C TRP A 65 3.02 -4.50 -1.39
N ILE A 66 2.90 -5.72 -0.89
CA ILE A 66 3.37 -6.14 0.43
C ILE A 66 4.26 -7.37 0.25
N TYR A 67 5.49 -7.30 0.77
CA TYR A 67 6.39 -8.43 0.93
C TYR A 67 6.42 -8.91 2.38
N MET A 68 6.33 -10.21 2.59
CA MET A 68 6.37 -10.88 3.91
C MET A 68 7.65 -11.70 4.01
N GLU A 69 8.58 -11.25 4.84
CA GLU A 69 9.95 -11.78 4.88
C GLU A 69 9.99 -13.27 5.29
N LEU A 70 9.20 -13.65 6.30
CA LEU A 70 9.21 -15.03 6.84
C LEU A 70 8.68 -16.08 5.87
N SER A 71 7.79 -15.69 4.94
CA SER A 71 7.15 -16.61 4.01
C SER A 71 7.63 -16.45 2.57
N GLY A 72 8.49 -15.45 2.29
CA GLY A 72 8.85 -15.07 0.93
C GLY A 72 7.62 -14.73 0.07
N ARG A 73 6.53 -14.27 0.71
CA ARG A 73 5.27 -14.01 0.02
C ARG A 73 5.20 -12.56 -0.44
N CYS A 74 4.76 -12.35 -1.67
CA CYS A 74 4.47 -11.02 -2.22
C CYS A 74 3.00 -10.94 -2.66
N ASP A 75 2.29 -9.94 -2.15
CA ASP A 75 0.92 -9.63 -2.54
C ASP A 75 0.90 -8.30 -3.31
N LEU A 76 0.41 -8.31 -4.55
CA LEU A 76 0.28 -7.12 -5.40
C LEU A 76 -1.14 -6.57 -5.36
N HIS A 77 -1.28 -5.24 -5.28
CA HIS A 77 -2.57 -4.56 -5.18
C HIS A 77 -2.74 -3.52 -6.28
N ARG A 78 -3.99 -3.37 -6.76
CA ARG A 78 -4.35 -2.42 -7.82
C ARG A 78 -4.72 -1.01 -7.33
N THR A 79 -4.71 -0.80 -6.03
CA THR A 79 -5.10 0.45 -5.37
C THR A 79 -4.05 0.80 -4.34
N ALA A 80 -3.84 2.08 -4.10
CA ALA A 80 -3.11 2.55 -2.93
C ALA A 80 -3.69 1.98 -1.62
N ALA A 81 -2.84 1.89 -0.59
CA ALA A 81 -3.26 1.50 0.75
C ALA A 81 -4.27 2.49 1.33
N LEU A 82 -5.27 1.99 2.06
CA LEU A 82 -6.17 2.85 2.84
C LEU A 82 -5.49 3.40 4.08
N THR A 83 -4.69 2.55 4.72
CA THR A 83 -3.92 2.88 5.91
C THR A 83 -2.63 2.07 5.88
N ILE A 84 -1.62 2.54 6.59
CA ILE A 84 -0.39 1.80 6.87
C ILE A 84 -0.14 1.78 8.39
N SER A 85 0.58 0.77 8.86
CA SER A 85 0.96 0.63 10.26
C SER A 85 2.31 -0.08 10.36
N ASP A 86 3.06 0.22 11.42
CA ASP A 86 4.28 -0.51 11.74
C ASP A 86 3.96 -1.98 12.05
N ASN A 87 4.69 -2.90 11.43
CA ASN A 87 4.61 -4.33 11.63
C ASN A 87 5.91 -5.02 11.14
N ALA A 88 6.68 -5.55 12.08
CA ALA A 88 7.98 -6.16 11.78
C ALA A 88 7.85 -7.39 10.85
N GLY A 89 8.78 -7.53 9.92
CA GLY A 89 8.81 -8.63 8.93
C GLY A 89 7.88 -8.43 7.74
N PHE A 90 7.25 -7.26 7.63
CA PHE A 90 6.52 -6.81 6.46
C PHE A 90 7.26 -5.66 5.80
N THR A 91 7.27 -5.61 4.47
CA THR A 91 7.72 -4.45 3.71
C THR A 91 6.62 -4.03 2.76
N PHE A 92 6.25 -2.75 2.81
CA PHE A 92 5.24 -2.17 1.94
C PHE A 92 5.92 -1.32 0.87
N GLY A 93 5.43 -1.40 -0.36
CA GLY A 93 5.74 -0.40 -1.39
C GLY A 93 4.49 0.15 -2.03
N GLY A 94 4.43 1.46 -2.24
CA GLY A 94 3.22 2.10 -2.72
C GLY A 94 3.10 3.57 -2.36
N CYS A 95 2.08 4.20 -2.92
CA CYS A 95 1.67 5.55 -2.55
C CYS A 95 1.32 5.61 -1.06
N ASP A 96 1.61 6.76 -0.47
CA ASP A 96 1.09 7.10 0.84
C ASP A 96 -0.44 7.04 0.80
N PRO A 97 -1.08 6.51 1.87
CA PRO A 97 -2.52 6.56 1.97
C PRO A 97 -2.98 8.00 1.81
N ILE A 98 -3.93 8.23 0.92
CA ILE A 98 -4.52 9.55 0.76
C ILE A 98 -5.28 9.83 2.06
N ASN A 99 -4.69 10.62 2.95
CA ASN A 99 -5.46 11.35 3.95
C ASN A 99 -6.43 12.20 3.14
N THR A 100 -7.65 11.72 2.98
CA THR A 100 -8.72 12.45 2.30
C THR A 100 -9.20 13.52 3.28
N THR A 101 -8.32 14.41 3.69
CA THR A 101 -8.68 15.74 4.15
C THR A 101 -8.78 16.60 2.91
N LEU A 102 -9.78 16.32 2.06
CA LEU A 102 -10.21 17.30 1.09
C LEU A 102 -10.51 18.58 1.89
N PRO A 103 -9.95 19.75 1.52
CA PRO A 103 -10.43 20.99 2.10
C PRO A 103 -11.91 21.10 1.74
N VAL A 104 -12.78 20.94 2.74
CA VAL A 104 -14.18 21.35 2.59
C VAL A 104 -14.11 22.82 2.24
N ALA A 105 -14.47 23.15 0.99
CA ALA A 105 -14.68 24.53 0.58
C ALA A 105 -15.92 25.04 1.33
N THR A 106 -15.72 25.52 2.55
CA THR A 106 -16.74 26.19 3.34
C THR A 106 -16.94 27.60 2.78
N PRO A 107 -18.15 27.98 2.33
CA PRO A 107 -18.45 29.39 2.10
C PRO A 107 -18.44 30.12 3.45
N GLY A 108 -17.64 31.18 3.58
CA GLY A 108 -17.69 32.07 4.75
C GLY A 108 -19.08 32.69 4.94
N PRO A 109 -19.43 33.17 6.16
CA PRO A 109 -18.66 34.25 6.79
C PRO A 109 -18.40 34.10 8.30
N SER A 110 -17.53 34.98 8.78
CA SER A 110 -17.05 35.21 10.15
C SER A 110 -18.04 34.99 11.30
N SER A 111 -17.56 34.35 12.36
CA SER A 111 -17.73 34.79 13.76
C SER A 111 -16.74 34.07 14.67
N SER A 112 -16.01 34.88 15.43
CA SER A 112 -14.97 34.51 16.39
C SER A 112 -15.53 33.83 17.64
N ILE A 113 -14.97 32.68 18.03
CA ILE A 113 -14.99 32.21 19.42
C ILE A 113 -13.61 31.62 19.74
N ALA A 114 -12.91 32.28 20.65
CA ALA A 114 -11.69 31.77 21.27
C ALA A 114 -12.04 30.56 22.15
N VAL A 115 -11.31 29.45 21.99
CA VAL A 115 -11.32 28.37 22.98
C VAL A 115 -9.90 28.12 23.44
N THR A 116 -9.72 28.39 24.72
CA THR A 116 -8.54 28.34 25.57
C THR A 116 -7.82 26.99 25.48
N SER A 117 -6.52 27.02 25.17
CA SER A 117 -5.63 25.87 25.31
C SER A 117 -5.26 25.70 26.78
N THR A 118 -5.71 24.61 27.41
CA THR A 118 -5.18 24.15 28.70
C THR A 118 -4.22 23.01 28.41
N GLY A 119 -2.92 23.28 28.55
CA GLY A 119 -1.89 22.25 28.51
C GLY A 119 -2.03 21.34 29.72
N VAL A 120 -2.26 20.06 29.46
CA VAL A 120 -2.07 19.00 30.46
C VAL A 120 -0.88 18.19 30.00
N ALA A 121 0.25 18.42 30.66
CA ALA A 121 1.37 17.49 30.63
C ALA A 121 0.90 16.15 31.20
N MET A 122 1.06 15.07 30.46
CA MET A 122 0.92 13.73 31.02
C MET A 122 2.22 12.97 30.86
N GLU A 123 2.72 12.61 32.04
CA GLU A 123 3.95 11.92 32.37
C GLU A 123 4.14 10.60 31.62
N THR A 124 5.42 10.32 31.34
CA THR A 124 5.97 9.03 30.96
C THR A 124 5.52 7.94 31.93
N SER A 125 4.67 7.02 31.48
CA SER A 125 4.41 5.76 32.18
C SER A 125 4.54 4.59 31.21
N TYR A 126 5.59 3.81 31.45
CA TYR A 126 5.89 2.54 30.82
C TYR A 126 4.70 1.56 30.94
N PRO A 127 4.24 0.93 29.85
CA PRO A 127 3.35 -0.22 29.98
C PRO A 127 4.15 -1.47 30.41
N PRO A 128 3.64 -2.28 31.36
CA PRO A 128 4.30 -3.51 31.76
C PRO A 128 4.24 -4.57 30.66
N ARG A 129 5.40 -5.21 30.49
CA ARG A 129 5.68 -6.41 29.70
C ARG A 129 4.57 -7.47 29.81
N ALA A 130 3.77 -7.62 28.76
CA ALA A 130 2.80 -8.71 28.63
C ALA A 130 3.52 -10.02 28.27
N LYS A 131 3.55 -10.98 29.21
CA LYS A 131 3.89 -12.39 28.96
C LYS A 131 2.78 -13.00 28.08
N ARG A 132 3.08 -13.39 26.83
CA ARG A 132 2.20 -14.28 26.06
C ARG A 132 2.34 -15.70 26.59
N GLY A 133 1.26 -16.21 27.18
CA GLY A 133 1.08 -17.64 27.44
C GLY A 133 0.96 -18.40 26.13
N VAL A 134 1.70 -19.50 26.01
CA VAL A 134 1.61 -20.45 24.90
C VAL A 134 0.30 -21.22 25.04
N GLY A 135 -0.70 -20.84 24.23
CA GLY A 135 -1.94 -21.61 24.08
C GLY A 135 -1.77 -22.65 22.98
N HIS A 136 -1.54 -23.91 23.35
CA HIS A 136 -1.58 -25.03 22.42
C HIS A 136 -3.03 -25.35 22.05
N HIS A 137 -3.49 -24.85 20.89
CA HIS A 137 -4.73 -25.32 20.28
C HIS A 137 -4.46 -26.61 19.48
N ARG A 138 -4.72 -27.74 20.13
CA ARG A 138 -4.71 -29.09 19.55
C ARG A 138 -6.01 -29.29 18.75
N HIS A 139 -5.94 -29.20 17.42
CA HIS A 139 -7.03 -29.66 16.56
C HIS A 139 -6.89 -31.15 16.30
N GLY A 140 -7.60 -31.96 17.09
CA GLY A 140 -7.84 -33.37 16.79
C GLY A 140 -8.93 -33.49 15.73
N ARG A 141 -8.56 -33.86 14.51
CA ARG A 141 -9.48 -34.40 13.49
C ARG A 141 -9.04 -35.84 13.21
N GLN A 142 -9.63 -36.80 13.93
CA GLN A 142 -9.66 -38.18 13.49
C GLN A 142 -10.89 -38.36 12.61
N HIS A 143 -10.67 -38.61 11.32
CA HIS A 143 -11.65 -39.25 10.45
C HIS A 143 -11.08 -40.61 10.08
N GLY A 144 -11.64 -41.67 10.68
CA GLY A 144 -11.39 -43.04 10.30
C GLY A 144 -12.27 -43.43 9.12
N ASN A 145 -11.66 -43.62 7.95
CA ASN A 145 -12.06 -44.59 6.93
C ASN A 145 -10.87 -45.57 6.89
N GLY A 146 -11.00 -46.87 7.15
CA GLY A 146 -11.97 -47.80 6.58
C GLY A 146 -11.25 -48.56 5.46
N HIS A 147 -10.68 -49.74 5.76
CA HIS A 147 -10.24 -50.71 4.75
C HIS A 147 -9.99 -52.12 5.35
N HIS A 148 -10.52 -53.11 4.63
CA HIS A 148 -10.11 -54.52 4.50
C HIS A 148 -10.24 -55.48 5.70
N HIS A 149 -11.23 -56.37 5.63
CA HIS A 149 -11.03 -57.77 5.21
C HIS A 149 -12.36 -58.41 4.80
#